data_AF-A0A978SN97-F1
#
_entry.id   AF-A0A978SN97-F1
#
_cell.length_a   1.000
_cell.length_b   1.000
_cell.length_c   1.000
_cell.angle_alpha   90.00
_cell.angle_beta   90.00
_cell.angle_gamma   90.00
#
_symmetry.space_group_name_H-M   'P 1'
#
loop_
_entity.id
_entity.type
_entity.pdbx_description
1 polymer ?
#
loop_
_entity_poly.entity_id
_entity_poly.type
_entity_poly.pdbx_seq_one_letter_code
_entity_poly.pdbx_strand_id
1 'polypeptide(L)' 'METLVVMVLGGIYAGGIWKFLSGFKRTNFTQNKLILALLWPVLLVNRSYRQNFTKALKG' A
#
# COMPACT_ATOMS: atom_id res chain seq x y z
N MET A 1 8.76 18.15 -17.33
CA MET A 1 7.43 17.54 -17.13
C MET A 1 7.54 16.10 -16.63
N GLU A 2 8.31 15.24 -17.29
CA GLU A 2 8.44 13.81 -16.95
C GLU A 2 9.01 13.55 -15.54
N THR A 3 10.03 14.30 -15.12
CA THR A 3 10.66 14.09 -13.80
C THR A 3 9.72 14.33 -12.64
N LEU A 4 8.83 15.34 -12.74
CA LEU A 4 7.85 15.63 -11.69
C LEU A 4 6.81 14.51 -11.57
N VAL A 5 6.36 13.96 -12.69
CA VAL A 5 5.42 12.82 -12.70
C VAL A 5 6.04 11.61 -12.04
N VAL A 6 7.29 11.26 -12.38
CA VAL A 6 8.01 10.14 -11.77
C VAL A 6 8.21 10.37 -10.27
N MET A 7 8.56 11.58 -9.84
CA MET A 7 8.71 11.91 -8.42
C MET A 7 7.40 11.77 -7.65
N VAL A 8 6.29 12.29 -8.20
CA VAL A 8 4.96 12.19 -7.56
C VAL A 8 4.50 10.74 -7.48
N LEU A 9 4.59 9.98 -8.58
CA LEU A 9 4.21 8.57 -8.61
C LEU A 9 5.10 7.72 -7.68
N GLY A 10 6.41 7.97 -7.68
CA GLY A 10 7.35 7.32 -6.78
C GLY A 10 7.06 7.62 -5.31
N GLY A 11 6.74 8.88 -4.99
CA GLY A 11 6.34 9.30 -3.65
C GLY A 11 5.05 8.63 -3.18
N ILE A 12 4.02 8.57 -4.05
CA ILE A 12 2.77 7.85 -3.76
C ILE A 12 3.04 6.36 -3.57
N TYR A 13 3.84 5.75 -4.45
CA TYR A 13 4.20 4.33 -4.39
C TYR A 13 4.90 3.98 -3.08
N ALA A 14 5.99 4.70 -2.75
CA ALA A 14 6.75 4.53 -1.53
C ALA A 14 5.91 4.85 -0.29
N GLY A 15 5.11 5.91 -0.34
CA GLY A 15 4.21 6.30 0.75
C GLY A 15 3.15 5.23 1.05
N GLY A 16 2.54 4.64 0.02
CA GLY A 16 1.60 3.53 0.16
C GLY A 16 2.23 2.30 0.81
N ILE A 17 3.45 1.93 0.40
CA ILE A 17 4.22 0.86 1.01
C ILE A 17 4.48 1.16 2.49
N TRP A 18 5.05 2.33 2.80
CA TRP A 18 5.41 2.70 4.16
C TRP A 18 4.21 2.69 5.11
N LYS A 19 3.09 3.30 4.70
CA LYS A 19 1.85 3.32 5.47
C LYS A 19 1.24 1.94 5.65
N PHE A 20 1.27 1.09 4.61
CA PHE A 20 0.76 -0.27 4.73
C PHE A 20 1.60 -1.11 5.69
N LEU A 21 2.94 -1.01 5.60
CA LEU A 21 3.86 -1.76 6.46
C LEU A 21 3.77 -1.34 7.94
N SER A 22 3.57 -0.05 8.22
CA SER A 22 3.39 0.48 9.58
C SER A 22 2.04 0.08 10.18
N GLY A 23 0.99 0.06 9.36
CA GLY A 23 -0.36 -0.34 9.74
C GLY A 23 -0.67 -1.84 9.64
N PHE A 24 0.27 -2.67 9.17
CA PHE A 24 0.02 -4.08 8.82
C PHE A 24 -0.63 -4.89 9.95
N LYS A 25 -0.27 -4.60 11.21
CA LYS A 25 -0.84 -5.23 12.41
C LYS A 25 -2.35 -5.06 12.59
N ARG A 26 -2.97 -4.09 11.91
CA ARG A 26 -4.42 -3.84 11.91
C ARG A 26 -5.15 -4.53 10.75
N THR A 27 -4.41 -5.15 9.85
CA THR A 27 -4.97 -5.95 8.76
C THR A 27 -5.30 -7.35 9.25
N ASN A 28 -6.13 -8.06 8.49
CA ASN A 28 -6.43 -9.46 8.73
C ASN A 28 -5.38 -10.40 8.07
N PHE A 29 -4.30 -9.86 7.51
CA PHE A 29 -3.25 -10.65 6.89
C PHE A 29 -2.23 -11.13 7.93
N THR A 30 -1.88 -12.41 7.87
CA THR A 30 -0.89 -13.02 8.77
C THR A 30 0.48 -13.20 8.11
N GLN A 31 0.53 -13.20 6.78
CA GLN A 31 1.73 -13.47 5.98
C GLN A 31 1.77 -12.58 4.72
N ASN A 32 2.85 -12.67 3.96
CA ASN A 32 3.05 -11.93 2.71
C ASN A 32 3.08 -10.40 2.86
N LYS A 33 3.44 -9.88 4.05
CA LYS A 33 3.50 -8.44 4.36
C LYS A 33 4.18 -7.62 3.26
N LEU A 34 5.37 -8.03 2.83
CA LEU A 34 6.17 -7.32 1.83
C LEU A 34 5.56 -7.39 0.43
N ILE A 35 5.10 -8.58 0.00
CA ILE A 35 4.47 -8.78 -1.30
C ILE A 35 3.18 -7.96 -1.40
N LEU A 36 2.35 -8.02 -0.36
CA LEU A 36 1.11 -7.26 -0.26
C LEU A 36 1.38 -5.75 -0.23
N ALA A 37 2.47 -5.30 0.37
CA ALA A 37 2.85 -3.89 0.36
C ALA A 37 3.34 -3.45 -1.03
N LEU A 38 4.25 -4.18 -1.67
CA LEU A 38 4.83 -3.81 -2.96
C LEU A 38 3.81 -3.83 -4.11
N LEU A 39 2.85 -4.75 -4.06
CA LEU A 39 1.81 -4.92 -5.08
C LEU A 39 0.56 -4.07 -4.81
N TRP A 40 0.62 -3.13 -3.85
CA TRP A 40 -0.56 -2.39 -3.42
C TRP A 40 -1.38 -1.74 -4.54
N PRO A 41 -0.79 -1.09 -5.57
CA PRO A 41 -1.59 -0.40 -6.58
C PRO A 41 -2.42 -1.39 -7.41
N VAL A 42 -1.85 -2.55 -7.70
CA VAL A 42 -2.51 -3.62 -8.47
C VAL A 42 -3.59 -4.29 -7.63
N LEU A 43 -3.31 -4.54 -6.35
CA LEU A 43 -4.24 -5.21 -5.45
C LEU A 43 -5.43 -4.35 -5.03
N LEU A 44 -5.41 -3.04 -5.29
CA LEU A 44 -6.57 -2.16 -5.07
C LEU A 44 -7.82 -2.57 -5.85
N VAL A 45 -7.72 -3.36 -6.93
CA VAL A 45 -8.93 -3.87 -7.60
C VAL A 45 -9.69 -4.89 -6.74
N ASN A 46 -9.02 -5.53 -5.77
CA ASN A 46 -9.61 -6.53 -4.90
C ASN A 46 -10.28 -5.88 -3.68
N ARG A 47 -11.58 -6.14 -3.47
CA ARG A 47 -12.36 -5.59 -2.35
C ARG A 47 -11.78 -5.93 -0.98
N SER A 48 -11.36 -7.18 -0.76
CA SER A 48 -10.77 -7.62 0.51
C SER A 48 -9.44 -6.93 0.77
N TYR A 49 -8.59 -6.84 -0.25
CA TYR A 49 -7.33 -6.12 -0.13
C TYR A 49 -7.55 -4.65 0.20
N ARG A 50 -8.44 -3.95 -0.51
CA ARG A 50 -8.78 -2.55 -0.25
C ARG A 50 -9.21 -2.30 1.19
N GLN A 51 -10.09 -3.14 1.74
CA GLN A 51 -10.53 -2.99 3.12
C GLN A 51 -9.36 -3.11 4.10
N ASN A 52 -8.47 -4.08 3.90
CA ASN A 52 -7.28 -4.24 4.72
C ASN A 52 -6.28 -3.10 4.52
N PHE A 53 -6.10 -2.61 3.29
CA PHE A 53 -5.26 -1.46 2.99
C PHE A 53 -5.75 -0.22 3.75
N THR A 54 -7.05 0.07 3.71
CA THR A 54 -7.65 1.16 4.49
C THR A 54 -7.48 0.98 6.01
N LYS A 55 -7.57 -0.25 6.53
CA LYS A 55 -7.28 -0.53 7.95
C LYS A 55 -5.83 -0.21 8.31
N ALA A 56 -4.88 -0.55 7.44
CA ALA A 56 -3.47 -0.22 7.63
C ALA A 56 -3.22 1.30 7.56
N LEU A 57 -3.87 2.01 6.62
CA LEU A 57 -3.73 3.47 6.47
C LEU A 57 -4.26 4.27 7.66
N LYS A 58 -5.26 3.76 8.38
CA LYS A 58 -5.81 4.39 9.60
C LYS A 58 -4.85 4.33 10.79
N GLY A 59 -3.66 3.74 10.61
CA GLY A 59 -2.50 3.70 11.51
C GLY A 59 -2.33 4.96 12.33
#